data_AF-A0A832YZ92-F1
#
_entry.id   AF-A0A832YZ92-F1
#
_cell.length_a   1.000
_cell.length_b   1.000
_cell.length_c   1.000
_cell.angle_alpha   90.00
_cell.angle_beta   90.00
_cell.angle_gamma   90.00
#
_symmetry.space_group_name_H-M   'P 1'
#
loop_
_entity.id
_entity.type
_entity.pdbx_description
1 polymer ?
#
loop_
_entity_poly.entity_id
_entity_poly.type
_entity_poly.pdbx_seq_one_letter_code
_entity_poly.pdbx_strand_id
1 'polypeptide(L)' 'MSGEKEVKEYKLASIDRIWFEYDKQNDILYINFGLDVEDADEEFLTEDNIVVRIKNGRVVSLTVFEFSKRVNL' A
#
# COMPACT_ATOMS: atom_id res chain seq x y z
N MET A 1 -11.53 0.25 29.96
CA MET A 1 -11.06 1.46 29.27
C MET A 1 -10.70 1.05 27.86
N SER A 2 -11.61 1.25 26.92
CA SER A 2 -11.34 1.03 25.49
C SER A 2 -10.46 2.19 25.02
N GLY A 3 -9.18 1.92 24.78
CA GLY A 3 -8.32 2.90 24.12
C GLY A 3 -8.85 3.13 22.71
N GLU A 4 -9.23 4.36 22.39
CA GLU A 4 -9.45 4.74 21.00
C GLU A 4 -8.14 4.49 20.25
N LYS A 5 -8.20 3.66 19.21
CA LYS A 5 -7.06 3.42 18.32
C LYS A 5 -6.78 4.76 17.66
N GLU A 6 -5.65 5.38 17.99
CA GLU A 6 -5.26 6.66 17.41
C GLU A 6 -5.25 6.53 15.88
N VAL A 7 -6.13 7.27 15.21
CA VAL A 7 -6.23 7.26 13.76
C VAL A 7 -5.07 8.10 13.23
N LYS A 8 -4.05 7.44 12.69
CA LYS A 8 -2.91 8.11 12.07
C LYS A 8 -3.19 8.33 10.58
N GLU A 9 -3.17 9.59 10.17
CA GLU A 9 -3.34 9.98 8.76
C GLU A 9 -1.97 10.06 8.06
N TYR A 10 -1.93 9.65 6.79
CA TYR A 10 -0.74 9.73 5.94
C TYR A 10 -1.07 10.41 4.62
N LYS A 11 -0.11 11.17 4.08
CA LYS A 11 -0.20 11.75 2.73
C LYS A 11 0.39 10.78 1.71
N LEU A 12 -0.14 10.74 0.49
CA LEU A 12 0.52 10.05 -0.63
C LEU A 12 1.82 10.77 -0.99
N ALA A 13 2.84 10.01 -1.42
CA ALA A 13 4.13 10.57 -1.82
C ALA A 13 4.04 11.42 -3.10
N SER A 14 3.37 10.91 -4.15
CA SER A 14 3.09 11.64 -5.39
C SER A 14 1.82 11.15 -6.05
N ILE A 15 1.02 12.07 -6.59
CA ILE A 15 -0.14 11.76 -7.45
C ILE A 15 0.15 11.98 -8.93
N ASP A 16 1.21 12.71 -9.26
CA ASP A 16 1.60 12.99 -10.65
C ASP A 16 2.27 11.77 -11.31
N ARG A 17 2.69 10.79 -10.50
CA ARG A 17 3.45 9.62 -10.90
C ARG A 17 2.96 8.39 -10.15
N ILE A 18 1.81 7.88 -10.58
CA ILE A 18 1.24 6.64 -10.06
C ILE A 18 1.46 5.55 -11.11
N TRP A 19 2.02 4.42 -10.70
CA TRP A 19 2.06 3.22 -11.52
C TRP A 19 1.59 2.02 -10.73
N PHE A 20 1.05 1.04 -11.44
CA PHE A 20 0.59 -0.21 -10.85
C PHE A 20 0.85 -1.37 -11.78
N GLU A 21 1.08 -2.54 -11.19
CA GLU A 21 1.33 -3.78 -11.91
C GLU A 21 0.58 -4.91 -11.22
N TYR A 22 -0.19 -5.66 -11.99
CA TYR A 22 -0.84 -6.88 -11.50
C TYR A 22 -0.02 -8.11 -11.91
N ASP A 23 0.65 -8.69 -10.92
CA ASP A 23 1.28 -9.99 -11.04
C ASP A 23 0.21 -11.08 -10.96
N LYS A 24 -0.23 -11.54 -12.13
CA LYS A 24 -1.21 -12.61 -12.27
C LYS A 24 -0.70 -13.96 -11.75
N GLN A 25 0.61 -14.20 -11.74
CA GLN A 25 1.15 -15.49 -11.33
C GLN A 25 1.03 -15.66 -9.81
N ASN A 26 1.27 -14.59 -9.05
CA ASN A 26 1.21 -14.60 -7.58
C ASN A 26 -0.08 -14.01 -7.01
N ASP A 27 -0.98 -13.49 -7.86
CA ASP A 27 -2.21 -12.79 -7.49
C ASP A 27 -1.96 -11.55 -6.58
N ILE A 28 -1.02 -10.70 -7.01
CA ILE A 28 -0.59 -9.51 -6.27
C ILE A 28 -0.72 -8.27 -7.15
N LEU A 29 -1.41 -7.24 -6.66
CA LEU A 29 -1.41 -5.91 -7.26
C LEU A 29 -0.44 -5.00 -6.50
N TYR A 30 0.56 -4.47 -7.20
CA TYR A 30 1.45 -3.43 -6.71
C TYR A 30 0.93 -2.06 -7.14
N ILE A 31 0.92 -1.08 -6.24
CA ILE A 31 0.61 0.33 -6.54
C ILE A 31 1.72 1.17 -5.94
N ASN A 32 2.33 2.05 -6.73
CA ASN A 32 3.42 2.92 -6.29
C ASN A 32 3.09 4.38 -6.56
N PHE A 33 3.51 5.25 -5.64
CA PHE A 33 3.28 6.70 -5.66
C PHE A 33 4.61 7.45 -5.89
N GLY A 34 5.32 7.14 -6.98
CA GLY A 34 6.65 7.64 -7.29
C GLY A 34 7.21 7.06 -8.60
N LEU A 35 8.43 7.46 -9.00
CA LEU A 35 9.08 6.91 -10.21
C LEU A 35 9.59 5.48 -10.00
N ASP A 36 10.15 5.20 -8.82
CA ASP A 36 10.86 3.96 -8.53
C ASP A 36 10.28 3.30 -7.27
N VAL A 37 10.56 2.00 -7.09
CA VAL A 37 10.30 1.31 -5.83
C VAL A 37 11.24 1.90 -4.79
N GLU A 38 10.70 2.76 -3.93
CA GLU A 38 11.47 3.37 -2.86
C GLU A 38 11.64 2.41 -1.68
N ASP A 39 12.77 2.51 -0.98
CA ASP A 39 12.92 1.98 0.38
C ASP A 39 11.89 2.62 1.31
N ALA A 40 11.41 1.87 2.29
CA ALA A 40 10.42 2.30 3.27
C ALA A 40 11.04 2.34 4.66
N ASP A 41 10.62 3.31 5.46
CA ASP A 41 11.00 3.43 6.88
C ASP A 41 10.08 2.56 7.77
N GLU A 42 8.81 2.46 7.38
CA GLU A 42 7.79 1.69 8.09
C GLU A 42 6.93 0.90 7.10
N GLU A 43 6.49 -0.29 7.51
CA GLU A 43 5.54 -1.11 6.74
C GLU A 43 4.41 -1.59 7.66
N PHE A 44 3.18 -1.47 7.16
CA PHE A 44 1.97 -1.87 7.88
C PHE A 44 1.23 -2.93 7.10
N LEU A 45 1.05 -4.12 7.69
CA LEU A 45 0.09 -5.09 7.19
C LEU A 45 -1.28 -4.78 7.77
N THR A 46 -2.25 -4.47 6.91
CA THR A 46 -3.64 -4.26 7.32
C THR A 46 -4.35 -5.60 7.54
N GLU A 47 -5.49 -5.56 8.23
CA GLU A 47 -6.39 -6.72 8.37
C GLU A 47 -6.90 -7.22 7.01
N ASP A 48 -6.98 -6.31 6.04
CA ASP A 48 -7.34 -6.64 4.66
C ASP A 48 -6.17 -7.16 3.81
N ASN A 49 -5.11 -7.78 4.36
CA ASN A 49 -3.97 -8.30 3.56
C ASN A 49 -3.39 -7.29 2.54
N ILE A 50 -3.27 -6.02 2.94
CA ILE A 50 -2.60 -4.97 2.17
C ILE A 50 -1.38 -4.52 2.96
N VAL A 51 -0.22 -4.52 2.32
CA VAL A 51 0.98 -3.90 2.90
C VAL A 51 1.02 -2.44 2.45
N VAL A 52 1.04 -1.53 3.41
CA VAL A 52 1.22 -0.09 3.21
C VAL A 52 2.64 0.27 3.58
N ARG A 53 3.43 0.75 2.62
CA ARG A 53 4.82 1.15 2.84
C ARG A 53 4.91 2.67 3.01
N ILE A 54 5.54 3.12 4.09
CA ILE A 54 5.68 4.53 4.47
C ILE A 54 7.14 4.94 4.42
N LYS A 55 7.41 6.12 3.87
CA LYS A 55 8.72 6.77 3.91
C LYS A 55 8.55 8.25 4.23
N ASN A 56 9.32 8.77 5.18
CA ASN A 56 9.25 10.16 5.63
C ASN A 56 7.80 10.62 5.93
N GLY A 57 7.00 9.76 6.56
CA GLY A 57 5.59 10.03 6.90
C GLY A 57 4.63 10.07 5.70
N ARG A 58 5.02 9.55 4.53
CA ARG A 58 4.18 9.48 3.32
C ARG A 58 4.02 8.05 2.82
N VAL A 59 2.87 7.74 2.25
CA VAL A 59 2.61 6.45 1.57
C VAL A 59 3.37 6.44 0.25
N VAL A 60 4.31 5.51 0.12
CA VAL A 60 5.11 5.32 -1.11
C VAL A 60 4.62 4.16 -1.97
N SER A 61 4.04 3.12 -1.36
CA SER A 61 3.45 2.00 -2.12
C SER A 61 2.41 1.21 -1.33
N LEU A 62 1.60 0.46 -2.08
CA LEU A 62 0.68 -0.56 -1.60
C LEU A 62 1.01 -1.89 -2.29
N THR A 63 1.00 -2.97 -1.53
CA THR A 63 1.01 -4.34 -2.05
C THR A 63 -0.29 -5.02 -1.62
N VAL A 64 -1.15 -5.33 -2.59
CA VAL A 64 -2.46 -5.94 -2.35
C VAL A 64 -2.38 -7.41 -2.70
N PHE A 65 -2.44 -8.28 -1.69
CA PHE A 65 -2.45 -9.72 -1.88
C PHE A 65 -3.87 -10.22 -2.18
N GLU A 66 -3.92 -11.37 -2.87
CA GLU A 66 -5.16 -12.04 -3.26
C GLU A 66 -6.10 -11.09 -4.01
N PHE A 67 -5.53 -10.30 -4.93
CA PHE A 67 -6.23 -9.19 -5.57
C PHE A 67 -7.49 -9.67 -6.31
N SER A 68 -7.42 -10.80 -7.00
CA SER A 68 -8.55 -11.38 -7.72
C SER A 68 -9.81 -11.55 -6.86
N LYS A 69 -9.65 -11.96 -5.59
CA LYS A 69 -10.75 -12.15 -4.64
C LYS A 69 -11.49 -10.85 -4.28
N ARG A 70 -10.85 -9.70 -4.50
CA ARG A 70 -11.38 -8.37 -4.18
C ARG A 70 -12.14 -7.73 -5.34
N VAL A 71 -11.84 -8.15 -6.56
CA VAL A 71 -12.41 -7.58 -7.79
C VAL A 71 -13.29 -8.56 -8.57
N ASN A 72 -13.58 -9.73 -8.00
CA ASN A 72 -14.36 -10.80 -8.64
C ASN A 72 -13.83 -11.16 -10.04
N LEU A 73 -12.51 -11.31 -10.18
CA LEU A 73 -11.85 -11.78 -11.40
C LEU A 73 -11.75 -13.30 -11.47
#